data_AF-A0A068WMS3-F1
#
_entry.id   AF-A0A068WMS3-F1
#
_cell.length_a   1.000
_cell.length_b   1.000
_cell.length_c   1.000
_cell.angle_alpha   90.00
_cell.angle_beta   90.00
_cell.angle_gamma   90.00
#
_symmetry.space_group_name_H-M   'P 1'
#
loop_
_entity.id
_entity.type
_entity.pdbx_description
1 polymer ?
#
loop_
_entity_poly.entity_id
_entity_poly.type
_entity_poly.pdbx_seq_one_letter_code
_entity_poly.pdbx_strand_id
1 'polypeptide(L)'
;MGLPRQHGGKVFSREGHAITLKGRIGELAEYFDGKTTQTMEYVLHEMAHYDDILLADYEDTYFNLTWKTVTNLRWLSAFCGQRNGDVFLVMDDDHKVNFTYLETILKTLPPEVKRRSIFGLIGRRDAAYRKADGKRYLSYREFPWNIMAPYPRGFAQLFGAEIIDDLAIGSAYTRYNYAPEDVYLGMLALKLGIQLRNMNEMYDHFDFKRRHKNRQPVLIALQRYFDALVTLS
;
A
#
# COMPACT_ATOMS: atom_id res chain seq x y z
N MET A 1 11.15 0.57 -4.04
CA MET A 1 10.80 -0.46 -5.05
C MET A 1 11.74 -1.65 -4.90
N GLY A 2 11.35 -2.81 -5.42
CA GLY A 2 12.22 -3.99 -5.49
C GLY A 2 12.94 -4.10 -6.84
N LEU A 3 13.71 -5.18 -7.00
CA LEU A 3 14.34 -5.57 -8.26
C LEU A 3 13.31 -6.10 -9.26
N PRO A 4 13.44 -5.83 -10.58
CA PRO A 4 12.54 -6.35 -11.59
C PRO A 4 12.58 -7.89 -11.64
N ARG A 5 11.39 -8.50 -11.78
CA ARG A 5 11.25 -9.96 -12.00
C ARG A 5 11.98 -10.39 -13.28
N GLN A 6 12.71 -11.50 -13.19
CA GLN A 6 13.44 -12.06 -14.34
C GLN A 6 12.51 -12.74 -15.33
N HIS A 7 11.74 -13.71 -14.85
CA HIS A 7 10.90 -14.56 -15.69
C HIS A 7 9.58 -14.93 -15.02
N GLY A 8 8.61 -15.34 -15.83
CA GLY A 8 7.31 -15.89 -15.43
C GLY A 8 6.12 -14.97 -15.71
N GLY A 9 6.37 -13.80 -16.28
CA GLY A 9 5.35 -12.88 -16.77
C GLY A 9 4.23 -12.62 -15.76
N LYS A 10 2.97 -12.73 -16.23
CA LYS A 10 1.77 -12.51 -15.41
C LYS A 10 1.29 -13.74 -14.64
N VAL A 11 2.00 -14.87 -14.72
CA VAL A 11 1.60 -16.14 -14.11
C VAL A 11 2.42 -16.38 -12.84
N PHE A 12 1.71 -16.77 -11.78
CA PHE A 12 2.27 -17.06 -10.47
C PHE A 12 1.74 -18.39 -9.97
N SER A 13 2.51 -19.10 -9.15
CA SER A 13 2.04 -20.30 -8.45
C SER A 13 1.85 -19.99 -6.98
N ARG A 14 0.67 -20.28 -6.45
CA ARG A 14 0.37 -20.15 -5.02
C ARG A 14 -0.25 -21.44 -4.54
N GLU A 15 0.50 -22.16 -3.70
CA GLU A 15 0.12 -23.51 -3.23
C GLU A 15 -0.24 -24.49 -4.35
N GLY A 16 0.49 -24.42 -5.47
CA GLY A 16 0.25 -25.28 -6.64
C GLY A 16 -0.89 -24.80 -7.54
N HIS A 17 -1.61 -23.73 -7.17
CA HIS A 17 -2.59 -23.10 -8.04
C HIS A 17 -1.94 -22.03 -8.92
N ALA A 18 -2.14 -22.14 -10.23
CA ALA A 18 -1.76 -21.08 -11.16
C ALA A 18 -2.69 -19.87 -11.00
N ILE A 19 -2.13 -18.71 -10.69
CA ILE A 19 -2.81 -17.44 -10.61
C ILE A 19 -2.31 -16.54 -11.74
N THR A 20 -3.24 -16.08 -12.58
CA THR A 20 -2.95 -15.15 -13.68
C THR A 20 -3.38 -13.75 -13.28
N LEU A 21 -2.45 -12.80 -13.26
CA LEU A 21 -2.77 -11.38 -13.07
C LEU A 21 -3.53 -10.86 -14.29
N LYS A 22 -4.64 -10.14 -14.05
CA LYS A 22 -5.52 -9.58 -15.08
C LYS A 22 -5.36 -8.06 -15.17
N GLY A 23 -5.80 -7.49 -16.30
CA GLY A 23 -5.77 -6.06 -16.57
C GLY A 23 -4.34 -5.51 -16.64
N ARG A 24 -4.20 -4.19 -16.42
CA ARG A 24 -2.94 -3.44 -16.56
C ARG A 24 -1.76 -4.10 -15.86
N ILE A 25 -1.93 -4.57 -14.62
CA ILE A 25 -0.84 -5.20 -13.84
C ILE A 25 -0.34 -6.47 -14.54
N GLY A 26 -1.25 -7.29 -15.09
CA GLY A 26 -0.87 -8.50 -15.82
C GLY A 26 -0.23 -8.18 -17.18
N GLU A 27 -0.74 -7.18 -17.89
CA GLU A 27 -0.17 -6.73 -19.16
C GLU A 27 1.26 -6.20 -18.98
N LEU A 28 1.50 -5.41 -17.93
CA LEU A 28 2.84 -4.91 -17.61
C LEU A 28 3.79 -6.05 -17.19
N ALA A 29 3.32 -6.98 -16.36
CA ALA A 29 4.12 -8.13 -15.96
C ALA A 29 4.56 -9.00 -17.15
N GLU A 30 3.68 -9.18 -18.15
CA GLU A 30 4.01 -9.87 -19.40
C GLU A 30 4.97 -9.04 -20.27
N TYR A 31 4.71 -7.74 -20.39
CA TYR A 31 5.53 -6.86 -21.23
C TYR A 31 6.99 -6.78 -20.78
N PHE A 32 7.25 -6.83 -19.47
CA PHE A 32 8.59 -6.76 -18.90
C PHE A 32 9.26 -8.14 -18.69
N ASP A 33 8.61 -9.24 -19.05
CA ASP A 33 9.20 -10.58 -18.91
C ASP A 33 10.50 -10.71 -19.72
N GLY A 34 11.58 -11.17 -19.06
CA GLY A 34 12.90 -11.28 -19.67
C GLY A 34 13.61 -9.95 -19.95
N LYS A 35 13.07 -8.80 -19.52
CA LYS A 35 13.65 -7.46 -19.75
C LYS A 35 14.41 -6.89 -18.55
N THR A 36 14.79 -7.72 -17.57
CA THR A 36 15.40 -7.25 -16.30
C THR A 36 16.61 -6.35 -16.49
N THR A 37 17.53 -6.69 -17.38
CA THR A 37 18.72 -5.86 -17.64
C THR A 37 18.32 -4.47 -18.13
N GLN A 38 17.44 -4.41 -19.14
CA GLN A 38 16.95 -3.16 -19.69
C GLN A 38 16.18 -2.34 -18.65
N THR A 39 15.30 -2.98 -17.86
CA THR A 39 14.56 -2.29 -16.79
C THR A 39 15.51 -1.75 -15.74
N MET A 40 16.53 -2.50 -15.35
CA MET A 40 17.54 -2.04 -14.39
C MET A 40 18.38 -0.88 -14.93
N GLU A 41 18.71 -0.86 -16.22
CA GLU A 41 19.38 0.29 -16.84
C GLU A 41 18.54 1.57 -16.73
N TYR A 42 17.22 1.49 -16.97
CA TYR A 42 16.33 2.64 -16.79
C TYR A 42 16.27 3.11 -15.33
N VAL A 43 16.16 2.17 -14.38
CA VAL A 43 16.15 2.49 -12.94
C VAL A 43 17.45 3.17 -12.52
N LEU A 44 18.61 2.64 -12.94
CA LEU A 44 19.91 3.23 -12.60
C LEU A 44 20.10 4.61 -13.22
N HIS A 45 19.60 4.83 -14.44
CA HIS A 45 19.61 6.13 -15.08
C HIS A 45 18.70 7.14 -14.35
N GLU A 46 17.51 6.73 -13.93
CA GLU A 46 16.60 7.56 -13.13
C GLU A 46 17.22 7.93 -11.76
N MET A 47 17.79 6.93 -11.07
CA MET A 47 18.50 7.12 -9.80
C MET A 47 19.63 8.14 -9.93
N ALA A 48 20.41 8.08 -11.00
CA ALA A 48 21.52 9.00 -11.25
C ALA A 48 21.06 10.45 -11.50
N HIS A 49 19.79 10.67 -11.84
CA HIS A 49 19.27 12.00 -12.17
C HIS A 49 18.43 12.63 -11.06
N TYR A 50 17.65 11.84 -10.31
CA TYR A 50 16.66 12.36 -9.37
C TYR A 50 16.95 12.08 -7.88
N ASP A 51 17.79 11.09 -7.56
CA ASP A 51 18.19 10.73 -6.18
C ASP A 51 16.99 10.49 -5.21
N ASP A 52 15.87 9.97 -5.72
CA ASP A 52 14.61 9.79 -4.98
C ASP A 52 14.09 8.34 -4.97
N ILE A 53 14.88 7.38 -5.47
CA ILE A 53 14.53 5.97 -5.48
C ILE A 53 15.23 5.22 -4.34
N LEU A 54 14.40 4.60 -3.50
CA LEU A 54 14.83 3.51 -2.62
C LEU A 54 14.68 2.17 -3.35
N LEU A 55 15.81 1.58 -3.77
CA LEU A 55 15.87 0.24 -4.36
C LEU A 55 16.24 -0.80 -3.30
N ALA A 56 15.45 -1.87 -3.20
CA ALA A 56 15.64 -2.93 -2.21
C ALA A 56 15.79 -4.32 -2.85
N ASP A 57 16.49 -5.21 -2.15
CA ASP A 57 16.87 -6.54 -2.63
C ASP A 57 15.76 -7.59 -2.43
N TYR A 58 14.67 -7.43 -3.19
CA TYR A 58 13.60 -8.42 -3.35
C TYR A 58 12.96 -8.28 -4.73
N GLU A 59 12.38 -9.33 -5.27
CA GLU A 59 11.67 -9.26 -6.56
C GLU A 59 10.37 -8.45 -6.44
N ASP A 60 10.24 -7.35 -7.18
CA ASP A 60 9.06 -6.48 -7.15
C ASP A 60 7.91 -7.11 -7.93
N THR A 61 7.01 -7.77 -7.19
CA THR A 61 5.82 -8.42 -7.73
C THR A 61 4.61 -8.11 -6.87
N TYR A 62 3.41 -8.33 -7.44
CA TYR A 62 2.16 -8.17 -6.69
C TYR A 62 2.12 -9.02 -5.40
N PHE A 63 2.66 -10.23 -5.42
CA PHE A 63 2.67 -11.09 -4.24
C PHE A 63 3.75 -10.70 -3.22
N ASN A 64 4.76 -9.95 -3.63
CA ASN A 64 5.81 -9.43 -2.77
C ASN A 64 5.52 -8.00 -2.24
N LEU A 65 4.32 -7.45 -2.42
CA LEU A 65 3.98 -6.12 -1.89
C LEU A 65 4.20 -5.99 -0.38
N THR A 66 4.06 -7.08 0.39
CA THR A 66 4.37 -7.06 1.83
C THR A 66 5.84 -6.71 2.08
N TRP A 67 6.77 -7.17 1.24
CA TRP A 67 8.18 -6.80 1.34
C TRP A 67 8.41 -5.31 1.11
N LYS A 68 7.65 -4.70 0.20
CA LYS A 68 7.65 -3.25 -0.02
C LYS A 68 7.19 -2.50 1.23
N THR A 69 6.08 -2.93 1.84
CA THR A 69 5.61 -2.35 3.11
C THR A 69 6.64 -2.48 4.24
N VAL A 70 7.21 -3.67 4.43
CA VAL A 70 8.24 -3.90 5.46
C VAL A 70 9.48 -3.06 5.21
N THR A 71 9.92 -2.95 3.95
CA THR A 71 11.05 -2.11 3.55
C THR A 71 10.79 -0.64 3.86
N ASN A 72 9.61 -0.13 3.50
CA ASN A 72 9.22 1.25 3.80
C ASN A 72 9.24 1.51 5.31
N LEU A 73 8.63 0.64 6.13
CA LEU A 73 8.61 0.80 7.58
C LEU A 73 10.02 0.82 8.20
N ARG A 74 10.88 -0.11 7.77
CA ARG A 74 12.27 -0.18 8.25
C ARG A 74 13.09 1.04 7.83
N TRP A 75 12.92 1.49 6.59
CA TRP A 75 13.62 2.66 6.09
C TRP A 75 13.17 3.94 6.81
N LEU A 76 11.86 4.13 6.98
CA LEU A 76 11.31 5.26 7.74
C LEU A 76 11.82 5.27 9.19
N SER A 77 11.86 4.11 9.85
CA SER A 77 12.39 3.96 11.21
C SER A 77 13.87 4.32 11.29
N ALA A 78 14.68 3.78 10.38
CA ALA A 78 16.13 3.96 10.39
C ALA A 78 16.59 5.37 9.99
N PHE A 79 15.88 6.03 9.06
CA PHE A 79 16.39 7.22 8.38
C PHE A 79 15.54 8.48 8.58
N CYS A 80 14.23 8.36 8.86
CA CYS A 80 13.37 9.54 8.94
C CYS A 80 13.21 10.11 10.34
N GLY A 81 13.38 9.33 11.42
CA GLY A 81 13.29 9.78 12.80
C GLY A 81 11.92 10.34 13.22
N GLN A 82 11.41 9.95 14.39
CA GLN A 82 10.05 10.34 14.84
C GLN A 82 9.83 11.86 15.07
N ARG A 83 10.90 12.67 15.06
CA ARG A 83 10.87 14.13 15.30
C ARG A 83 10.76 14.96 14.02
N ASN A 84 11.02 14.37 12.86
CA ASN A 84 11.11 15.11 11.60
C ASN A 84 9.75 15.27 10.89
N GLY A 85 8.68 14.69 11.44
CA GLY A 85 7.33 14.81 10.91
C GLY A 85 6.26 14.40 11.91
N ASP A 86 5.01 14.73 11.58
CA ASP A 86 3.83 14.28 12.34
C ASP A 86 3.29 12.95 11.83
N VAL A 87 3.33 12.76 10.51
CA VAL A 87 2.81 11.59 9.81
C VAL A 87 3.65 11.28 8.58
N PHE A 88 3.63 10.02 8.15
CA PHE A 88 4.20 9.54 6.90
C PHE A 88 3.09 9.06 5.97
N LEU A 89 3.08 9.50 4.72
CA LEU A 89 2.15 9.04 3.69
C LEU A 89 2.81 7.98 2.82
N VAL A 90 2.18 6.82 2.67
CA VAL A 90 2.53 5.80 1.68
C VAL A 90 1.31 5.60 0.79
N MET A 91 1.51 5.61 -0.53
CA MET A 91 0.41 5.49 -1.50
C MET A 91 0.87 4.85 -2.81
N ASP A 92 -0.11 4.34 -3.56
CA ASP A 92 0.08 3.86 -4.93
C ASP A 92 0.34 5.03 -5.89
N ASP A 93 1.07 4.75 -6.97
CA ASP A 93 1.47 5.72 -8.00
C ASP A 93 0.32 6.14 -8.94
N ASP A 94 -0.83 5.45 -8.90
CA ASP A 94 -2.02 5.76 -9.68
C ASP A 94 -3.05 6.64 -8.93
N HIS A 95 -2.74 7.03 -7.69
CA HIS A 95 -3.53 7.92 -6.86
C HIS A 95 -2.88 9.32 -6.74
N LYS A 96 -3.70 10.33 -6.45
CA LYS A 96 -3.26 11.69 -6.11
C LYS A 96 -3.80 12.10 -4.74
N VAL A 97 -3.11 13.03 -4.10
CA VAL A 97 -3.46 13.59 -2.79
C VAL A 97 -3.70 15.10 -2.88
N ASN A 98 -4.74 15.58 -2.17
CA ASN A 98 -4.95 17.01 -1.94
C ASN A 98 -4.17 17.46 -0.70
N PHE A 99 -2.96 17.99 -0.88
CA PHE A 99 -2.10 18.38 0.24
C PHE A 99 -2.69 19.51 1.09
N THR A 100 -3.36 20.50 0.50
CA THR A 100 -4.02 21.59 1.24
C THR A 100 -5.11 21.04 2.17
N TYR A 101 -5.89 20.08 1.66
CA TYR A 101 -6.94 19.46 2.46
C TYR A 101 -6.37 18.51 3.51
N LEU A 102 -5.31 17.75 3.18
CA LEU A 102 -4.57 16.93 4.14
C LEU A 102 -4.06 17.77 5.31
N GLU A 103 -3.42 18.91 5.03
CA GLU A 103 -2.91 19.81 6.05
C GLU A 103 -4.03 20.33 6.96
N THR A 104 -5.18 20.68 6.38
CA THR A 104 -6.37 21.10 7.13
C THR A 104 -6.82 20.01 8.09
N ILE A 105 -6.92 18.76 7.63
CA ILE A 105 -7.30 17.63 8.49
C ILE A 105 -6.26 17.42 9.61
N LEU A 106 -4.96 17.38 9.28
CA LEU A 106 -3.90 17.14 10.25
C LEU A 106 -3.84 18.20 11.34
N LYS A 107 -4.18 19.47 11.04
CA LYS A 107 -4.27 20.56 12.03
C LYS A 107 -5.44 20.39 13.01
N THR A 108 -6.50 19.68 12.62
CA THR A 108 -7.68 19.46 13.47
C THR A 108 -7.58 18.25 14.38
N LEU A 109 -6.66 17.32 14.09
CA LEU A 109 -6.48 16.10 14.88
C LEU A 109 -5.73 16.39 16.20
N PRO A 110 -6.14 15.79 17.32
CA PRO A 110 -5.34 15.81 18.54
C PRO A 110 -3.92 15.27 18.28
N PRO A 111 -2.85 15.87 18.85
CA PRO A 111 -1.47 15.46 18.58
C PRO A 111 -1.20 13.96 18.81
N GLU A 112 -1.73 13.42 19.92
CA GLU A 112 -1.72 12.00 20.26
C GLU A 112 -2.33 11.13 19.16
N VAL A 113 -3.55 11.46 18.74
CA VAL A 113 -4.27 10.69 17.71
C VAL A 113 -3.51 10.73 16.39
N LYS A 114 -3.05 11.92 16.00
CA LYS A 114 -2.26 12.15 14.77
C LYS A 114 -0.99 11.31 14.74
N ARG A 115 -0.23 11.29 15.84
CA ARG A 115 1.10 10.66 15.89
C ARG A 115 1.08 9.18 16.25
N ARG A 116 -0.03 8.65 16.80
CA ARG A 116 -0.12 7.25 17.30
C ARG A 116 -1.17 6.38 16.61
N SER A 117 -1.70 6.82 15.47
CA SER A 117 -2.70 6.06 14.70
C SER A 117 -2.23 5.78 13.27
N ILE A 118 -2.87 4.81 12.64
CA ILE A 118 -2.82 4.63 11.18
C ILE A 118 -4.14 5.14 10.61
N PHE A 119 -4.08 5.98 9.59
CA PHE A 119 -5.25 6.50 8.90
C PHE A 119 -5.34 5.93 7.48
N GLY A 120 -6.56 5.68 7.05
CA GLY A 120 -6.84 5.17 5.71
C GLY A 120 -8.33 4.92 5.50
N LEU A 121 -8.69 4.37 4.36
CA LEU A 121 -10.02 3.79 4.18
C LEU A 121 -10.05 2.39 4.81
N ILE A 122 -10.78 2.20 5.91
CA ILE A 122 -10.68 0.98 6.72
C ILE A 122 -11.66 -0.10 6.24
N GLY A 123 -11.12 -1.21 5.74
CA GLY A 123 -11.85 -2.47 5.60
C GLY A 123 -12.07 -3.08 6.99
N ARG A 124 -13.31 -3.45 7.34
CA ARG A 124 -13.65 -3.89 8.70
C ARG A 124 -14.04 -5.36 8.83
N ARG A 125 -14.57 -5.96 7.77
CA ARG A 125 -15.17 -7.31 7.79
C ARG A 125 -15.04 -8.00 6.42
N ASP A 126 -13.99 -7.69 5.67
CA ASP A 126 -13.76 -8.30 4.38
C ASP A 126 -13.45 -9.80 4.60
N ALA A 127 -14.12 -10.67 3.84
CA ALA A 127 -13.92 -12.11 3.95
C ALA A 127 -12.60 -12.52 3.29
N ALA A 128 -11.92 -13.51 3.86
CA ALA A 128 -10.77 -14.15 3.23
C ALA A 128 -11.23 -14.83 1.92
N TYR A 129 -10.64 -14.43 0.79
CA TYR A 129 -11.07 -14.92 -0.51
C TYR A 129 -10.51 -16.34 -0.76
N ARG A 130 -11.37 -17.35 -0.67
CA ARG A 130 -10.97 -18.78 -0.69
C ARG A 130 -10.92 -19.42 -2.08
N LYS A 131 -11.32 -18.72 -3.13
CA LYS A 131 -11.27 -19.27 -4.49
C LYS A 131 -9.87 -19.08 -5.06
N ALA A 132 -9.26 -20.17 -5.51
CA ALA A 132 -7.92 -20.18 -6.08
C ALA A 132 -7.92 -19.72 -7.56
N ASP A 133 -8.55 -18.57 -7.83
CA ASP A 133 -8.78 -18.05 -9.20
C ASP A 133 -8.34 -16.59 -9.40
N GLY A 134 -7.66 -16.01 -8.39
CA GLY A 134 -7.28 -14.61 -8.46
C GLY A 134 -6.24 -14.19 -7.43
N LYS A 135 -5.69 -13.00 -7.65
CA LYS A 135 -4.58 -12.41 -6.87
C LYS A 135 -4.85 -12.27 -5.36
N ARG A 136 -6.12 -12.31 -4.95
CA ARG A 136 -6.56 -12.20 -3.56
C ARG A 136 -6.75 -13.56 -2.87
N TYR A 137 -6.49 -14.67 -3.55
CA TYR A 137 -6.63 -16.01 -2.99
C TYR A 137 -5.83 -16.15 -1.69
N LEU A 138 -6.49 -16.68 -0.66
CA LEU A 138 -5.90 -16.99 0.65
C LEU A 138 -6.33 -18.40 1.06
N SER A 139 -5.36 -19.30 1.19
CA SER A 139 -5.63 -20.63 1.70
C SER A 139 -5.79 -20.65 3.22
N TYR A 140 -6.33 -21.74 3.75
CA TYR A 140 -6.41 -21.94 5.21
C TYR A 140 -5.04 -22.17 5.85
N ARG A 141 -4.07 -22.72 5.10
CA ARG A 141 -2.72 -22.95 5.59
C ARG A 141 -1.97 -21.62 5.79
N GLU A 142 -2.21 -20.67 4.92
CA GLU A 142 -1.64 -19.32 4.96
C GLU A 142 -2.42 -18.38 5.90
N PHE A 143 -3.75 -18.40 5.83
CA PHE A 143 -4.62 -17.52 6.61
C PHE A 143 -5.82 -18.30 7.17
N PRO A 144 -5.76 -18.75 8.44
CA PRO A 144 -6.76 -19.67 8.99
C PRO A 144 -8.12 -19.02 9.26
N TRP A 145 -8.20 -17.69 9.39
CA TRP A 145 -9.45 -16.99 9.72
C TRP A 145 -10.33 -16.70 8.50
N ASN A 146 -11.65 -16.79 8.64
CA ASN A 146 -12.58 -16.50 7.54
C ASN A 146 -12.80 -15.00 7.30
N ILE A 147 -12.52 -14.18 8.31
CA ILE A 147 -12.74 -12.74 8.28
C ILE A 147 -11.40 -12.07 8.61
N MET A 148 -11.02 -11.09 7.81
CA MET A 148 -9.82 -10.30 8.04
C MET A 148 -10.00 -9.40 9.27
N ALA A 149 -8.93 -9.20 10.04
CA ALA A 149 -8.88 -8.11 11.02
C ALA A 149 -9.07 -6.76 10.29
N PRO A 150 -9.56 -5.70 10.95
CA PRO A 150 -9.64 -4.39 10.33
C PRO A 150 -8.29 -3.95 9.77
N TYR A 151 -8.29 -3.34 8.58
CA TYR A 151 -7.07 -2.92 7.90
C TYR A 151 -7.29 -1.66 7.05
N PRO A 152 -6.28 -0.78 6.91
CA PRO A 152 -6.33 0.32 5.95
C PRO A 152 -6.08 -0.23 4.54
N ARG A 153 -6.96 0.04 3.58
CA ARG A 153 -6.84 -0.49 2.21
C ARG A 153 -5.53 -0.05 1.53
N GLY A 154 -5.00 -0.90 0.65
CA GLY A 154 -3.64 -0.79 0.08
C GLY A 154 -3.27 0.50 -0.65
N PHE A 155 -4.25 1.21 -1.24
CA PHE A 155 -3.97 2.34 -2.14
C PHE A 155 -3.35 3.58 -1.48
N ALA A 156 -3.62 3.80 -0.19
CA ALA A 156 -3.01 4.88 0.58
C ALA A 156 -3.17 4.67 2.09
N GLN A 157 -2.10 4.94 2.84
CA GLN A 157 -2.09 4.96 4.31
C GLN A 157 -1.27 6.14 4.84
N LEU A 158 -1.74 6.73 5.94
CA LEU A 158 -0.97 7.67 6.75
C LEU A 158 -0.58 7.00 8.06
N PHE A 159 0.69 7.07 8.42
CA PHE A 159 1.23 6.53 9.65
C PHE A 159 1.63 7.66 10.57
N GLY A 160 1.12 7.67 11.80
CA GLY A 160 1.64 8.56 12.83
C GLY A 160 3.14 8.31 13.06
N ALA A 161 3.91 9.38 13.29
CA ALA A 161 5.36 9.26 13.38
C ALA A 161 5.85 8.43 14.59
N GLU A 162 5.09 8.37 15.69
CA GLU A 162 5.51 7.68 16.92
C GLU A 162 5.35 6.16 16.86
N ILE A 163 4.58 5.64 15.89
CA ILE A 163 4.35 4.19 15.75
C ILE A 163 5.29 3.53 14.74
N ILE A 164 6.12 4.29 14.03
CA ILE A 164 6.97 3.75 12.95
C ILE A 164 7.98 2.74 13.48
N ASP A 165 8.62 3.00 14.63
CA ASP A 165 9.61 2.06 15.20
C ASP A 165 8.93 0.77 15.68
N ASP A 166 7.78 0.89 16.34
CA ASP A 166 6.98 -0.27 16.77
C ASP A 166 6.51 -1.09 15.57
N LEU A 167 6.09 -0.44 14.48
CA LEU A 167 5.72 -1.11 13.23
C LEU A 167 6.92 -1.80 12.59
N ALA A 168 8.09 -1.16 12.54
CA ALA A 168 9.31 -1.73 11.99
C ALA A 168 9.76 -2.96 12.79
N ILE A 169 9.80 -2.86 14.12
CA ILE A 169 10.13 -3.98 15.03
C ILE A 169 9.07 -5.07 14.93
N GLY A 170 7.79 -4.72 15.07
CA GLY A 170 6.68 -5.67 15.00
C GLY A 170 6.62 -6.42 13.68
N SER A 171 7.03 -5.79 12.57
CA SER A 171 7.11 -6.43 11.26
C SER A 171 8.13 -7.56 11.22
N ALA A 172 9.25 -7.45 11.95
CA ALA A 172 10.27 -8.49 12.04
C ALA A 172 9.78 -9.74 12.79
N TYR A 173 8.83 -9.59 13.70
CA TYR A 173 8.24 -10.68 14.50
C TYR A 173 6.87 -11.11 14.01
N THR A 174 6.43 -10.62 12.85
CA THR A 174 5.15 -10.97 12.25
C THR A 174 5.44 -11.63 10.93
N ARG A 175 5.08 -12.91 10.82
CA ARG A 175 5.26 -13.67 9.58
C ARG A 175 4.70 -12.84 8.42
N TYR A 176 5.52 -12.63 7.39
CA TYR A 176 5.16 -11.87 6.19
C TYR A 176 4.89 -12.86 5.03
N ASN A 177 4.38 -12.34 3.91
CA ASN A 177 4.23 -13.07 2.64
C ASN A 177 3.18 -14.21 2.62
N TYR A 178 2.05 -14.03 3.31
CA TYR A 178 0.89 -14.94 3.20
C TYR A 178 -0.46 -14.23 3.08
N ALA A 179 -0.54 -12.93 3.38
CA ALA A 179 -1.73 -12.11 3.19
C ALA A 179 -1.39 -10.95 2.25
N PRO A 180 -2.39 -10.32 1.59
CA PRO A 180 -2.19 -9.02 0.98
C PRO A 180 -1.53 -8.04 1.97
N GLU A 181 -0.72 -7.13 1.46
CA GLU A 181 0.09 -6.19 2.25
C GLU A 181 -0.75 -5.31 3.17
N ASP A 182 -1.94 -4.92 2.73
CA ASP A 182 -2.87 -4.12 3.49
C ASP A 182 -3.47 -4.90 4.67
N VAL A 183 -3.87 -6.16 4.43
CA VAL A 183 -4.27 -7.11 5.47
C VAL A 183 -3.13 -7.39 6.46
N TYR A 184 -1.89 -7.55 5.96
CA TYR A 184 -0.71 -7.69 6.81
C TYR A 184 -0.54 -6.51 7.75
N LEU A 185 -0.70 -5.28 7.23
CA LEU A 185 -0.62 -4.08 8.04
C LEU A 185 -1.74 -4.01 9.09
N GLY A 186 -2.96 -4.45 8.76
CA GLY A 186 -4.05 -4.60 9.74
C GLY A 186 -3.73 -5.60 10.85
N MET A 187 -3.13 -6.75 10.52
CA MET A 187 -2.67 -7.72 11.51
C MET A 187 -1.58 -7.15 12.42
N LEU A 188 -0.65 -6.39 11.84
CA LEU A 188 0.42 -5.73 12.59
C LEU A 188 -0.15 -4.68 13.56
N ALA A 189 -1.09 -3.85 13.10
CA ALA A 189 -1.78 -2.88 13.93
C ALA A 189 -2.55 -3.55 15.08
N LEU A 190 -3.27 -4.65 14.79
CA LEU A 190 -3.98 -5.44 15.80
C LEU A 190 -3.01 -5.99 16.85
N LYS A 191 -1.89 -6.58 16.42
CA LYS A 191 -0.87 -7.16 17.31
C LYS A 191 -0.25 -6.12 18.25
N LEU A 192 -0.04 -4.89 17.76
CA LEU A 192 0.58 -3.81 18.50
C LEU A 192 -0.43 -2.93 19.27
N GLY A 193 -1.73 -3.18 19.13
CA GLY A 193 -2.78 -2.34 19.71
C GLY A 193 -2.89 -0.93 19.10
N ILE A 194 -2.35 -0.74 17.89
CA ILE A 194 -2.38 0.54 17.18
C ILE A 194 -3.78 0.79 16.61
N GLN A 195 -4.29 2.00 16.82
CA GLN A 195 -5.63 2.37 16.40
C GLN A 195 -5.68 2.70 14.90
N LEU A 196 -6.65 2.08 14.22
CA LEU A 196 -6.99 2.42 12.84
C LEU A 196 -8.08 3.49 12.81
N ARG A 197 -7.84 4.56 12.05
CA ARG A 197 -8.74 5.71 11.92
C ARG A 197 -9.24 5.81 10.47
N ASN A 198 -10.55 5.78 10.30
CA ASN A 198 -11.16 5.78 8.98
C ASN A 198 -11.29 7.18 8.40
N MET A 199 -10.84 7.36 7.16
CA MET A 199 -10.98 8.59 6.38
C MET A 199 -11.89 8.31 5.18
N ASN A 200 -13.11 8.87 5.21
CA ASN A 200 -14.12 8.61 4.18
C ASN A 200 -13.85 9.36 2.86
N GLU A 201 -13.01 10.38 2.95
CA GLU A 201 -12.55 11.27 1.88
C GLU A 201 -11.46 10.64 1.01
N MET A 202 -11.03 9.43 1.36
CA MET A 202 -10.16 8.58 0.54
C MET A 202 -11.00 7.62 -0.31
N TYR A 203 -10.67 7.47 -1.58
CA TYR A 203 -11.40 6.66 -2.55
C TYR A 203 -10.46 5.69 -3.27
N ASP A 204 -10.77 4.40 -3.16
CA ASP A 204 -10.10 3.34 -3.92
C ASP A 204 -10.49 3.35 -5.41
N HIS A 205 -9.99 2.37 -6.17
CA HIS A 205 -10.24 2.23 -7.61
C HIS A 205 -11.71 2.21 -8.03
N PHE A 206 -12.61 1.74 -7.17
CA PHE A 206 -14.04 1.52 -7.48
C PHE A 206 -14.98 2.43 -6.69
N ASP A 207 -14.46 3.10 -5.67
CA ASP A 207 -15.27 3.81 -4.71
C ASP A 207 -15.68 5.20 -5.13
N PHE A 208 -14.85 5.90 -5.91
CA PHE A 208 -15.10 7.30 -6.22
C PHE A 208 -16.50 7.52 -6.81
N LYS A 209 -16.83 6.82 -7.91
CA LYS A 209 -18.16 6.93 -8.56
C LYS A 209 -19.32 6.47 -7.68
N ARG A 210 -19.06 5.59 -6.71
CA ARG A 210 -20.07 4.98 -5.83
C ARG A 210 -20.37 5.83 -4.61
N ARG A 211 -19.33 6.43 -4.02
CA ARG A 211 -19.38 7.11 -2.71
C ARG A 211 -19.26 8.62 -2.80
N HIS A 212 -18.59 9.15 -3.83
CA HIS A 212 -18.45 10.59 -3.98
C HIS A 212 -19.79 11.20 -4.38
N LYS A 213 -20.33 12.03 -3.49
CA LYS A 213 -21.53 12.84 -3.72
C LYS A 213 -21.09 14.27 -4.00
N ASN A 214 -21.87 14.99 -4.80
CA ASN A 214 -21.60 16.39 -5.13
C ASN A 214 -21.28 17.20 -3.85
N ARG A 215 -20.16 17.95 -3.89
CA ARG A 215 -19.63 18.85 -2.83
C ARG A 215 -18.85 18.22 -1.67
N GLN A 216 -18.57 16.92 -1.66
CA GLN A 216 -17.65 16.37 -0.65
C GLN A 216 -16.18 16.61 -1.05
N PRO A 217 -15.34 17.08 -0.11
CA PRO A 217 -13.92 17.24 -0.36
C PRO A 217 -13.26 15.88 -0.59
N VAL A 218 -12.28 15.87 -1.51
CA VAL A 218 -11.52 14.67 -1.88
C VAL A 218 -10.14 14.79 -1.29
N LEU A 219 -9.75 13.81 -0.46
CA LEU A 219 -8.41 13.74 0.10
C LEU A 219 -7.48 12.94 -0.81
N ILE A 220 -7.84 11.69 -1.12
CA ILE A 220 -7.09 10.80 -2.01
C ILE A 220 -8.06 10.09 -2.94
N ALA A 221 -7.71 10.03 -4.22
CA ALA A 221 -8.45 9.33 -5.26
C ALA A 221 -7.54 9.06 -6.47
N LEU A 222 -7.99 8.23 -7.40
CA LEU A 222 -7.27 8.03 -8.66
C LEU A 222 -6.99 9.35 -9.38
N GLN A 223 -5.80 9.44 -10.00
CA GLN A 223 -5.34 10.64 -10.70
C GLN A 223 -6.39 11.26 -11.64
N ARG A 224 -7.08 10.43 -12.42
CA ARG A 224 -8.14 10.86 -13.36
C ARG A 224 -9.28 11.68 -12.73
N TYR A 225 -9.53 11.54 -11.43
CA TYR A 225 -10.58 12.29 -10.75
C TYR A 225 -10.10 13.64 -10.23
N PHE A 226 -8.79 13.83 -10.06
CA PHE A 226 -8.20 15.13 -9.73
C PHE A 226 -8.11 16.03 -10.96
N ASP A 227 -7.71 15.46 -12.10
CA ASP A 227 -7.57 16.22 -13.34
C ASP A 227 -8.94 16.76 -13.84
N ALA A 228 -10.03 16.06 -13.49
CA ALA A 228 -11.41 16.48 -13.73
C ALA A 228 -11.91 17.59 -12.78
N LEU A 229 -11.31 17.74 -11.58
CA LEU A 229 -11.65 18.81 -10.64
C LEU A 229 -10.95 20.12 -11.00
N VAL A 230 -9.76 20.06 -11.60
CA VAL A 230 -9.00 21.23 -12.08
C VAL A 230 -9.58 21.81 -13.37
N THR A 231 -10.23 20.99 -14.20
CA THR A 231 -10.89 21.47 -15.43
C THR A 231 -12.24 22.17 -15.19
N LEU A 232 -12.72 22.22 -13.95
CA LEU A 232 -13.95 22.89 -13.52
C LEU A 232 -13.69 24.15 -12.66
N SER A 233 -12.43 24.51 -12.45
CA SER A 233 -11.98 25.73 -11.75
C SER A 233 -11.34 26.71 -12.72
#